data_AF-J9AA42-F1
#
_entry.id   AF-J9AA42-F1
#
_cell.length_a   1.000
_cell.length_b   1.000
_cell.length_c   1.000
_cell.angle_alpha   90.00
_cell.angle_beta   90.00
_cell.angle_gamma   90.00
#
_symmetry.space_group_name_H-M   'P 1'
#
loop_
_entity.id
_entity.type
_entity.pdbx_description
1 polymer ?
#
loop_
_entity_poly.entity_id
_entity_poly.type
_entity_poly.pdbx_seq_one_letter_code
_entity_poly.pdbx_strand_id
1 'polypeptide(L)' 'FRAADPSYAKMFRQEVDAFCDRLRKRGKDKRDAAIAEYETEEKAKRIAASPGGMDPQEVYESLPE' A
#
# COMPACT_ATOMS: atom_id res chain seq x y z
N PHE A 1 35.05 4.06 28.69
CA PHE A 1 34.44 3.49 27.47
C PHE A 1 35.11 4.09 26.25
N ARG A 2 35.57 3.27 25.30
CA ARG A 2 36.05 3.79 24.01
C ARG A 2 34.83 4.11 23.15
N ALA A 3 34.63 5.39 22.82
CA ALA A 3 33.62 5.79 21.86
C ALA A 3 34.08 5.37 20.46
N ALA A 4 33.13 4.95 19.61
CA ALA A 4 33.39 4.73 18.21
C ALA A 4 33.75 6.06 17.53
N ASP A 5 34.56 5.99 16.47
CA ASP A 5 34.88 7.16 15.67
C ASP A 5 33.59 7.85 15.18
N PRO A 6 33.48 9.20 15.26
CA PRO A 6 32.27 9.90 14.87
C PRO A 6 31.82 9.66 13.42
N SER A 7 32.77 9.48 12.49
CA SER A 7 32.46 9.20 11.08
C SER A 7 31.83 7.82 10.92
N TYR A 8 32.36 6.82 11.64
CA TYR A 8 31.80 5.47 11.66
C TYR A 8 30.40 5.47 12.26
N ALA A 9 30.19 6.14 13.40
CA ALA A 9 28.89 6.23 14.06
C ALA A 9 27.84 6.90 13.16
N LYS A 10 28.24 7.91 12.36
CA LYS A 10 27.36 8.55 11.38
C LYS A 10 26.96 7.60 10.25
N MET A 11 27.92 6.91 9.64
CA MET A 11 27.65 5.94 8.56
C MET A 11 26.73 4.83 9.04
N PHE A 12 27.01 4.28 10.23
CA PHE A 12 26.16 3.25 10.84
C PHE A 12 24.70 3.71 10.99
N ARG A 13 24.48 4.93 11.50
CA ARG A 13 23.11 5.47 11.65
C ARG A 13 22.42 5.63 10.30
N GLN A 14 23.13 6.12 9.28
CA GLN A 14 22.58 6.25 7.93
C GLN A 14 22.17 4.90 7.33
N GLU A 15 22.96 3.84 7.56
CA GLU A 15 22.62 2.49 7.11
C GLU A 15 21.39 1.93 7.83
N VAL A 16 21.29 2.15 9.14
CA VAL A 16 20.13 1.76 9.94
C VAL A 16 18.87 2.48 9.45
N ASP A 17 18.94 3.79 9.22
CA ASP A 17 17.81 4.59 8.73
C ASP A 17 17.37 4.09 7.34
N ALA A 18 18.33 3.88 6.43
CA ALA A 18 18.05 3.35 5.11
C ALA A 18 17.43 1.94 5.17
N PHE A 19 17.84 1.10 6.12
CA PHE A 19 17.24 -0.22 6.33
C PHE A 19 15.80 -0.13 6.84
N CYS A 20 15.56 0.73 7.83
CA CYS A 20 14.21 0.99 8.35
C CYS A 20 13.28 1.52 7.26
N ASP A 21 13.75 2.39 6.38
CA ASP A 21 12.94 2.92 5.27
C ASP A 21 12.55 1.83 4.27
N ARG A 22 13.45 0.88 3.97
CA ARG A 22 13.12 -0.29 3.14
C ARG A 22 12.03 -1.16 3.80
N LEU A 23 12.10 -1.37 5.11
CA LEU A 23 11.09 -2.12 5.84
C LEU A 23 9.73 -1.41 5.84
N ARG A 24 9.71 -0.09 6.07
CA ARG A 24 8.49 0.72 6.01
C ARG A 24 7.86 0.67 4.62
N LYS A 25 8.66 0.81 3.57
CA LYS A 25 8.19 0.70 2.18
C LYS A 25 7.57 -0.67 1.92
N ARG A 26 8.26 -1.75 2.28
CA ARG A 26 7.72 -3.12 2.11
C ARG A 26 6.43 -3.34 2.90
N GLY A 27 6.33 -2.78 4.11
CA GLY A 27 5.12 -2.82 4.92
C GLY A 27 3.95 -2.09 4.26
N LYS A 28 4.21 -0.89 3.72
CA LYS A 28 3.25 -0.11 2.94
C LYS A 28 2.79 -0.88 1.70
N ASP A 29 3.71 -1.43 0.92
CA ASP A 29 3.39 -2.16 -0.31
C ASP A 29 2.48 -3.37 -0.01
N LYS A 30 2.76 -4.12 1.07
CA LYS A 30 1.91 -5.25 1.49
C LYS A 30 0.51 -4.81 1.95
N ARG A 31 0.44 -3.71 2.71
CA ARG A 31 -0.84 -3.15 3.17
C ARG A 31 -1.66 -2.69 1.98
N ASP A 32 -1.06 -1.95 1.06
CA ASP A 32 -1.74 -1.39 -0.10
C ASP A 32 -2.24 -2.53 -1.02
N ALA A 33 -1.46 -3.60 -1.18
CA ALA A 33 -1.90 -4.80 -1.89
C ALA A 33 -3.11 -5.49 -1.21
N ALA A 34 -3.09 -5.63 0.11
CA ALA A 34 -4.20 -6.23 0.86
C ALA A 34 -5.48 -5.38 0.78
N ILE A 35 -5.34 -4.05 0.81
CA ILE A 35 -6.47 -3.12 0.62
C ILE A 35 -7.04 -3.26 -0.79
N ALA A 36 -6.18 -3.29 -1.82
CA ALA A 36 -6.61 -3.46 -3.20
C ALA A 36 -7.35 -4.79 -3.43
N GLU A 37 -6.84 -5.90 -2.87
CA GLU A 37 -7.52 -7.19 -2.93
C GLU A 37 -8.91 -7.13 -2.28
N TYR A 38 -9.02 -6.54 -1.09
CA TYR A 38 -10.30 -6.33 -0.42
C TYR A 38 -11.28 -5.49 -1.26
N GLU A 39 -10.81 -4.38 -1.84
CA GLU A 39 -11.65 -3.53 -2.71
C GLU A 39 -12.13 -4.29 -3.96
N THR A 40 -11.28 -5.14 -4.55
CA THR A 40 -11.69 -5.97 -5.70
C THR A 40 -12.73 -7.01 -5.34
N GLU A 41 -12.62 -7.64 -4.17
CA GLU A 41 -13.63 -8.59 -3.67
C GLU A 41 -14.97 -7.88 -3.40
N GLU A 42 -14.94 -6.72 -2.75
CA GLU A 42 -16.16 -5.94 -2.49
C GLU A 42 -16.80 -5.45 -3.80
N LYS A 43 -16.00 -5.02 -4.77
CA LYS A 43 -16.49 -4.70 -6.13
C LYS A 43 -17.13 -5.92 -6.79
N ALA A 44 -16.50 -7.08 -6.72
CA ALA A 44 -17.07 -8.32 -7.26
C ALA A 44 -18.40 -8.69 -6.59
N LYS A 45 -18.51 -8.53 -5.26
CA LYS A 45 -19.78 -8.73 -4.53
C LYS A 45 -20.86 -7.75 -4.98
N ARG A 46 -20.52 -6.47 -5.15
CA ARG A 46 -21.46 -5.44 -5.67
C ARG A 46 -21.97 -5.80 -7.06
N ILE A 47 -21.07 -6.20 -7.96
CA ILE A 47 -21.41 -6.66 -9.31
C ILE A 47 -22.33 -7.89 -9.26
N ALA A 48 -21.99 -8.91 -8.46
CA ALA A 48 -22.75 -10.15 -8.37
C ALA A 48 -24.15 -9.96 -7.78
N ALA A 49 -24.31 -9.02 -6.85
CA ALA A 49 -25.61 -8.65 -6.29
C ALA A 49 -26.46 -7.79 -7.24
N SER A 50 -25.86 -7.25 -8.30
CA SER A 50 -26.51 -6.32 -9.22
C SER A 50 -27.21 -7.07 -10.37
N PRO A 51 -28.47 -6.74 -10.69
CA PRO A 51 -29.19 -7.35 -11.80
C PRO A 51 -28.51 -6.97 -13.13
N GLY A 52 -27.89 -7.96 -13.78
CA GLY A 52 -27.16 -7.79 -15.04
C GLY A 52 -25.63 -7.84 -14.94
N GLY A 53 -25.07 -8.04 -13.74
CA GLY A 53 -23.63 -8.26 -13.58
C GLY A 53 -22.76 -7.05 -13.93
N MET A 54 -23.30 -5.85 -13.78
CA MET A 54 -22.55 -4.58 -13.89
C MET A 54 -22.56 -3.86 -12.54
N ASP A 55 -21.44 -3.23 -12.19
CA ASP A 55 -21.35 -2.39 -10.98
C ASP A 55 -22.22 -1.14 -11.19
N PRO A 56 -23.25 -0.90 -10.36
CA PRO A 56 -24.08 0.30 -10.46
C PRO A 56 -23.26 1.59 -10.42
N GLN A 57 -22.13 1.60 -9.73
CA GLN A 57 -21.30 2.78 -9.59
C GLN A 57 -20.54 3.11 -10.89
N GLU A 58 -19.98 2.09 -11.57
CA GLU A 58 -19.35 2.30 -12.88
C GLU A 58 -20.36 2.75 -13.93
N VAL A 59 -21.58 2.19 -13.88
CA VAL A 59 -22.66 2.60 -14.78
C VAL A 59 -22.97 4.08 -14.57
N TYR A 60 -23.17 4.50 -13.32
CA TYR A 60 -23.44 5.90 -12.98
C TYR A 60 -22.32 6.85 -13.44
N GLU A 61 -21.06 6.50 -13.21
CA GLU A 61 -19.89 7.30 -13.61
C GLU A 61 -19.73 7.42 -15.14
N SER A 62 -20.29 6.46 -15.91
CA SER A 62 -20.26 6.46 -17.37
C SER A 62 -21.42 7.20 -18.03
N LEU A 63 -22.41 7.67 -17.26
CA LEU A 63 -23.55 8.39 -17.81
C LEU A 63 -23.12 9.77 -18.34
N PRO A 64 -23.56 10.16 -19.55
CA PRO A 64 -23.41 11.53 -20.02
C PRO A 64 -24.15 12.52 -19.12
N GLU A 65 -23.63 13.75 -19.00
CA GLU A 65 -24.32 14.87 -18.33
C GLU A 65 -25.63 15.28 -19.04
#